data_AF-J9FDF6-F1
#
_entry.id   AF-J9FDF6-F1
#
_cell.length_a   1.000
_cell.length_b   1.000
_cell.length_c   1.000
_cell.angle_alpha   90.00
_cell.angle_beta   90.00
_cell.angle_gamma   90.00
#
_symmetry.space_group_name_H-M   'P 1'
#
loop_
_entity.id
_entity.type
_entity.pdbx_description
1 polymer ?
#
loop_
_entity_poly.entity_id
_entity_poly.type
_entity_poly.pdbx_seq_one_letter_code
_entity_poly.pdbx_strand_id
1 'polypeptide(L)'
;DAIVFLNGRAHIQEERCIKCGKCMEVCPFHAVVHIPVPCEEACPVDAIKKNEDGVAEIDHAKCIGCGKCVRSCPFGAIVERSGLFPVAKMLKNKEKVIAMIAPAIEGQFPGSLGQIKAALKKVGFT
;
A
#
# COMPACT_ATOMS: atom_id res chain seq x y z
N ASP A 1 0.50 -9.59 -34.89
CA ASP A 1 0.09 -8.29 -34.33
C ASP A 1 -1.12 -8.40 -33.44
N ALA A 2 -1.15 -7.61 -32.37
CA ALA A 2 -2.28 -7.49 -31.44
C ALA A 2 -3.19 -6.28 -31.77
N ILE A 3 -2.90 -5.54 -32.84
CA ILE A 3 -3.67 -4.37 -33.27
C ILE A 3 -4.23 -4.66 -34.66
N VAL A 4 -5.54 -4.45 -34.84
CA VAL A 4 -6.24 -4.59 -36.12
C VAL A 4 -7.00 -3.31 -36.44
N PHE A 5 -7.20 -3.02 -37.72
CA PHE A 5 -7.99 -1.87 -38.17
C PHE A 5 -9.38 -2.33 -38.64
N LEU A 6 -10.43 -1.82 -38.01
CA LEU A 6 -11.82 -2.10 -38.35
C LEU A 6 -12.58 -0.77 -38.46
N ASN A 7 -13.28 -0.54 -39.57
CA ASN A 7 -14.08 0.67 -39.80
C ASN A 7 -13.29 1.99 -39.58
N GLY A 8 -12.01 2.02 -40.01
CA GLY A 8 -11.14 3.18 -39.85
C GLY A 8 -10.65 3.43 -38.42
N ARG A 9 -10.86 2.49 -37.49
CA ARG A 9 -10.39 2.58 -36.09
C ARG A 9 -9.43 1.44 -35.77
N ALA A 10 -8.40 1.73 -34.98
CA ALA A 10 -7.54 0.71 -34.41
C ALA A 10 -8.25 0.02 -33.24
N HIS A 11 -8.26 -1.30 -33.22
CA HIS A 11 -8.78 -2.16 -32.16
C HIS A 11 -7.65 -3.03 -31.63
N ILE A 12 -7.50 -3.07 -30.31
CA ILE A 12 -6.55 -3.95 -29.63
C ILE A 12 -7.24 -5.27 -29.32
N GLN A 13 -6.67 -6.37 -29.80
CA GLN A 13 -7.04 -7.74 -29.48
C GLN A 13 -6.37 -8.13 -28.16
N GLU A 14 -7.11 -8.08 -27.04
CA GLU A 14 -6.59 -8.35 -25.70
C GLU A 14 -5.98 -9.75 -25.59
N GLU A 15 -6.57 -10.74 -26.25
CA GLU A 15 -6.14 -12.13 -26.27
C GLU A 15 -4.76 -12.34 -26.91
N ARG A 16 -4.27 -11.36 -27.68
CA ARG A 16 -2.94 -11.36 -28.30
C ARG A 16 -2.02 -10.30 -27.72
N CYS A 17 -2.53 -9.46 -26.81
CA CYS A 17 -1.79 -8.36 -26.23
C CYS A 17 -0.83 -8.86 -25.15
N ILE A 18 0.46 -8.70 -25.38
CA ILE A 18 1.51 -9.03 -24.41
C ILE A 18 1.82 -7.89 -23.43
N LYS A 19 0.98 -6.84 -23.39
CA LYS A 19 1.14 -5.65 -22.53
C LYS A 19 2.51 -4.94 -22.70
N CYS A 20 3.03 -4.88 -23.92
CA CYS A 20 4.35 -4.27 -24.20
C CYS A 20 4.38 -2.73 -24.18
N GLY A 21 3.23 -2.05 -24.06
CA GLY A 21 3.16 -0.59 -23.94
C GLY A 21 3.39 0.21 -25.22
N LYS A 22 3.87 -0.40 -26.32
CA LYS A 22 4.20 0.32 -27.57
C LYS A 22 3.04 1.16 -28.12
N CYS A 23 1.82 0.65 -28.07
CA CYS A 23 0.63 1.38 -28.53
C CYS A 23 0.35 2.66 -27.74
N MET A 24 0.63 2.65 -26.43
CA MET A 24 0.53 3.83 -25.57
C MET A 24 1.62 4.85 -25.92
N GLU A 25 2.85 4.40 -26.13
CA GLU A 25 4.00 5.26 -26.44
C GLU A 25 3.86 5.96 -27.80
N VAL A 26 3.39 5.25 -28.84
CA VAL A 26 3.33 5.81 -30.20
C VAL A 26 2.08 6.63 -30.50
N CYS A 27 1.05 6.58 -29.65
CA CYS A 27 -0.22 7.23 -29.94
C CYS A 27 -0.17 8.73 -29.59
N PRO A 28 -0.19 9.65 -30.58
CA PRO A 28 -0.08 11.09 -30.30
C PRO A 28 -1.29 11.64 -29.53
N PHE A 29 -2.42 10.94 -29.57
CA PHE A 29 -3.67 11.33 -28.90
C PHE A 29 -3.83 10.71 -27.52
N HIS A 30 -2.87 9.90 -27.05
CA HIS A 30 -2.97 9.16 -25.78
C HIS A 30 -4.28 8.36 -25.65
N ALA A 31 -4.74 7.77 -26.75
CA ALA A 31 -5.99 6.98 -26.78
C ALA A 31 -5.88 5.66 -26.01
N VAL A 32 -4.66 5.24 -25.68
CA VAL A 32 -4.37 4.05 -24.87
C VAL A 32 -3.55 4.52 -23.67
N VAL A 33 -4.01 4.22 -22.46
CA VAL A 33 -3.34 4.61 -21.22
C VAL A 33 -3.22 3.42 -20.28
N HIS A 34 -2.10 3.31 -19.59
CA HIS A 34 -1.93 2.39 -18.47
C HIS A 34 -2.37 3.07 -17.18
N ILE A 35 -3.35 2.49 -16.49
CA ILE A 35 -3.75 2.93 -15.16
C ILE A 35 -3.05 2.00 -14.15
N PRO A 36 -1.96 2.47 -13.51
CA PRO A 36 -1.22 1.64 -12.57
C PRO A 36 -2.07 1.33 -11.34
N VAL A 37 -1.76 0.21 -10.69
CA VAL A 37 -2.30 -0.15 -9.39
C VAL A 37 -1.20 0.14 -8.37
N PRO A 38 -1.26 1.27 -7.64
CA PRO A 38 -0.10 1.73 -6.85
C PRO A 38 0.36 0.75 -5.77
N CYS A 39 -0.54 -0.08 -5.24
CA CYS A 39 -0.19 -1.09 -4.25
C CYS A 39 0.52 -2.31 -4.88
N GLU A 40 0.15 -2.69 -6.10
CA GLU A 40 0.82 -3.75 -6.88
C GLU A 40 2.24 -3.34 -7.23
N GLU A 41 2.42 -2.16 -7.84
CA GLU A 41 3.75 -1.66 -8.23
C GLU A 41 4.68 -1.39 -7.04
N ALA A 42 4.12 -1.02 -5.89
CA ALA A 42 4.91 -0.78 -4.68
C ALA A 42 5.36 -2.07 -3.96
N CYS A 43 4.80 -3.23 -4.31
CA CYS A 43 5.07 -4.48 -3.63
C CYS A 43 6.42 -5.08 -4.09
N PRO A 44 7.43 -5.21 -3.21
CA PRO A 44 8.74 -5.69 -3.62
C PRO A 44 8.81 -7.23 -3.80
N VAL A 45 7.72 -7.94 -3.50
CA VAL A 45 7.65 -9.41 -3.48
C VAL A 45 6.47 -9.93 -4.30
N ASP A 46 5.86 -9.08 -5.13
CA ASP A 46 4.74 -9.42 -6.01
C ASP A 46 3.57 -10.14 -5.30
N ALA A 47 3.30 -9.73 -4.06
CA ALA A 47 2.24 -10.30 -3.22
C ALA A 47 0.87 -9.67 -3.49
N ILE A 48 0.76 -8.66 -4.35
CA ILE A 48 -0.52 -7.97 -4.62
C ILE A 48 -0.86 -8.12 -6.10
N LYS A 49 -2.06 -8.63 -6.41
CA LYS A 49 -2.55 -8.82 -7.78
C LYS A 49 -4.05 -8.57 -7.85
N LYS A 50 -4.56 -8.29 -9.05
CA LYS A 50 -6.01 -8.29 -9.29
C LYS A 50 -6.54 -9.71 -9.38
N ASN A 51 -7.66 -9.97 -8.72
CA ASN A 51 -8.45 -11.19 -8.89
C ASN A 51 -9.31 -11.11 -10.17
N GLU A 52 -10.15 -12.13 -10.39
CA GLU A 52 -11.03 -12.23 -11.57
C GLU A 52 -12.03 -11.06 -11.69
N ASP A 53 -12.44 -10.48 -10.55
CA ASP A 53 -13.33 -9.32 -10.48
C ASP A 53 -12.60 -7.98 -10.66
N GLY A 54 -11.27 -8.01 -10.89
CA GLY A 54 -10.43 -6.82 -11.01
C GLY A 54 -10.10 -6.14 -9.68
N VAL A 55 -10.42 -6.77 -8.55
CA VAL A 55 -10.16 -6.28 -7.20
C VAL A 55 -8.75 -6.69 -6.76
N ALA A 56 -8.00 -5.74 -6.18
CA ALA A 56 -6.66 -6.01 -5.67
C ALA A 56 -6.73 -6.90 -4.41
N GLU A 57 -6.01 -8.01 -4.45
CA GLU A 57 -5.92 -9.02 -3.39
C GLU A 57 -4.46 -9.23 -2.96
N ILE A 58 -4.26 -9.52 -1.67
CA ILE A 58 -2.94 -9.76 -1.07
C ILE A 58 -2.73 -11.25 -0.84
N ASP A 59 -1.73 -11.84 -1.47
CA ASP A 59 -1.20 -13.17 -1.15
C ASP A 59 -0.43 -13.10 0.18
N HIS A 60 -1.10 -13.54 1.25
CA HIS A 60 -0.55 -13.54 2.60
C HIS A 60 0.62 -14.52 2.80
N ALA A 61 0.79 -15.52 1.93
CA ALA A 61 1.93 -16.43 2.02
C ALA A 61 3.23 -15.78 1.53
N LYS A 62 3.12 -14.83 0.58
CA LYS A 62 4.27 -14.04 0.08
C LYS A 62 4.50 -12.74 0.83
N CYS A 63 3.45 -12.21 1.46
CA CYS A 63 3.51 -10.90 2.10
C CYS A 63 4.52 -10.86 3.27
N ILE A 64 5.50 -9.95 3.18
CA ILE A 64 6.51 -9.73 4.22
C ILE A 64 6.15 -8.62 5.21
N GLY A 65 4.93 -8.06 5.14
CA GLY A 65 4.47 -7.03 6.08
C GLY A 65 5.19 -5.68 6.01
N CYS A 66 5.81 -5.32 4.89
CA CYS A 66 6.64 -4.10 4.79
C CYS A 66 5.86 -2.76 4.77
N GLY A 67 4.53 -2.78 4.62
CA GLY A 67 3.69 -1.59 4.64
C GLY A 67 3.83 -0.62 3.45
N LYS A 68 4.58 -0.97 2.40
CA LYS A 68 4.73 -0.09 1.21
C LYS A 68 3.38 0.18 0.51
N CYS A 69 2.53 -0.84 0.39
CA CYS A 69 1.21 -0.71 -0.22
C CYS A 69 0.26 0.25 0.54
N VAL A 70 0.37 0.33 1.86
CA VAL A 70 -0.39 1.28 2.68
C VAL A 70 0.01 2.71 2.33
N ARG A 71 1.31 2.97 2.18
CA ARG A 71 1.84 4.31 1.83
C ARG A 71 1.58 4.71 0.38
N SER A 72 1.54 3.76 -0.54
CA SER A 72 1.34 4.05 -1.97
C SER A 72 -0.13 4.22 -2.36
N CYS A 73 -1.08 3.76 -1.55
CA CYS A 73 -2.49 3.84 -1.87
C CYS A 73 -3.05 5.26 -1.68
N PRO A 74 -3.44 5.98 -2.74
CA PRO A 74 -4.00 7.34 -2.61
C PRO A 74 -5.42 7.34 -2.05
N PHE A 75 -6.08 6.17 -2.01
CA PHE A 75 -7.47 6.01 -1.61
C PHE A 75 -7.62 5.58 -0.14
N GLY A 76 -6.53 5.22 0.54
CA GLY A 76 -6.59 4.64 1.89
C GLY A 76 -7.30 3.29 1.96
N ALA A 77 -7.37 2.55 0.84
CA ALA A 77 -8.07 1.26 0.76
C ALA A 77 -7.39 0.13 1.56
N ILE A 78 -6.11 0.29 1.91
CA ILE A 78 -5.33 -0.66 2.69
C ILE A 78 -4.84 0.05 3.95
N VAL A 79 -5.07 -0.55 5.11
CA VAL A 79 -4.67 0.00 6.41
C VAL A 79 -3.89 -1.03 7.22
N GLU A 80 -3.01 -0.55 8.10
CA GLU A 80 -2.34 -1.39 9.07
C GLU A 80 -3.32 -1.86 10.16
N ARG A 81 -3.11 -3.07 10.70
CA ARG A 81 -3.89 -3.55 11.83
C ARG A 81 -3.52 -2.78 13.09
N SER A 82 -4.49 -2.03 13.64
CA SER A 82 -4.26 -1.23 14.83
C SER A 82 -4.30 -2.06 16.11
N GLY A 83 -3.26 -1.92 16.94
CA GLY A 83 -3.21 -2.43 18.32
C GLY A 83 -3.76 -1.45 19.37
N LEU A 84 -4.35 -0.32 18.95
CA LEU A 84 -4.72 0.77 19.86
C LEU A 84 -5.80 0.36 20.87
N PHE A 85 -6.85 -0.35 20.44
CA PHE A 85 -7.96 -0.73 21.32
C PHE A 85 -7.52 -1.69 22.45
N PRO A 86 -6.79 -2.80 22.17
CA PRO A 86 -6.24 -3.65 23.23
C PRO A 86 -5.40 -2.88 24.24
N VAL A 87 -4.46 -2.04 23.77
CA VAL A 87 -3.58 -1.25 24.64
C VAL A 87 -4.37 -0.27 25.49
N ALA A 88 -5.33 0.46 24.89
CA ALA A 88 -6.19 1.38 25.62
C ALA A 88 -7.00 0.67 26.73
N LYS A 89 -7.45 -0.56 26.47
CA LYS A 89 -8.15 -1.39 27.47
C LYS A 89 -7.22 -1.76 28.63
N MET A 90 -6.00 -2.22 28.35
CA MET A 90 -5.00 -2.57 29.37
C MET A 90 -4.65 -1.37 30.26
N LEU A 91 -4.44 -0.20 29.64
CA LEU A 91 -4.20 1.05 30.35
C LEU A 91 -5.40 1.46 31.22
N LYS A 92 -6.63 1.35 30.69
CA LYS A 92 -7.86 1.63 31.45
C LYS A 92 -8.02 0.71 32.66
N ASN A 93 -7.65 -0.55 32.52
CA ASN A 93 -7.69 -1.54 33.59
C ASN A 93 -6.56 -1.38 34.63
N LYS A 94 -5.67 -0.38 34.46
CA LYS A 94 -4.49 -0.16 35.30
C LYS A 94 -3.55 -1.38 35.34
N GLU A 95 -3.50 -2.13 34.24
CA GLU A 95 -2.53 -3.21 34.06
C GLU A 95 -1.12 -2.61 33.90
N LYS A 96 -0.10 -3.40 34.22
CA LYS A 96 1.29 -2.98 34.00
C LYS A 96 1.63 -3.11 32.52
N VAL A 97 1.71 -1.99 31.82
CA VAL A 97 2.01 -1.94 30.37
C VAL A 97 3.33 -1.21 30.14
N ILE A 98 4.29 -1.91 29.52
CA ILE A 98 5.62 -1.37 29.23
C ILE A 98 5.69 -0.95 27.76
N ALA A 99 6.10 0.30 27.51
CA ALA A 99 6.35 0.79 26.15
C ALA A 99 7.78 0.49 25.72
N MET A 100 7.95 -0.29 24.65
CA MET A 100 9.22 -0.47 23.97
C MET A 100 9.23 0.39 22.72
N ILE A 101 10.15 1.34 22.65
CA ILE A 101 10.18 2.36 21.60
C ILE A 101 11.29 2.02 20.60
N ALA A 102 10.96 1.99 19.31
CA ALA A 102 11.96 1.77 18.26
C ALA A 102 12.85 3.02 18.07
N PRO A 103 14.15 2.86 17.73
CA PRO A 103 15.06 3.99 17.54
C PRO A 103 14.60 4.99 16.47
N ALA A 104 13.91 4.49 15.43
CA ALA A 104 13.44 5.31 14.32
C ALA A 104 12.44 6.42 14.73
N ILE A 105 11.87 6.35 15.95
CA ILE A 105 10.95 7.38 16.45
C ILE A 105 11.61 8.77 16.51
N GLU A 106 12.92 8.82 16.76
CA GLU A 106 13.68 10.08 16.93
C GLU A 106 13.70 10.91 15.64
N GLY A 107 13.63 10.25 14.47
CA GLY A 107 13.57 10.91 13.17
C GLY A 107 12.16 11.07 12.60
N GLN A 108 11.15 10.41 13.19
CA GLN A 108 9.78 10.39 12.64
C GLN A 108 8.86 11.47 13.22
N PHE A 109 9.11 11.90 14.46
CA PHE A 109 8.23 12.83 15.16
C PHE A 109 9.00 14.10 15.57
N PRO A 110 8.33 15.27 15.60
CA PRO A 110 8.92 16.46 16.18
C PRO A 110 9.12 16.27 17.69
N GLY A 111 10.27 16.70 18.21
CA GLY A 111 10.59 16.68 19.64
C GLY A 111 11.73 15.73 20.02
N SER A 112 12.13 15.75 21.29
CA SER A 112 13.19 14.91 21.83
C SER A 112 12.67 13.59 22.38
N LEU A 113 13.53 12.58 22.46
CA LEU A 113 13.21 11.29 23.09
C LEU A 113 12.70 11.46 24.54
N GLY A 114 13.21 12.47 25.26
CA GLY A 114 12.75 12.81 26.60
C GLY A 114 11.28 13.26 26.63
N GLN A 115 10.85 14.06 25.65
CA GLN A 115 9.46 14.49 25.50
C GLN A 115 8.54 13.30 25.18
N ILE A 116 8.97 12.41 24.27
CA ILE A 116 8.23 11.19 23.92
C ILE A 116 8.07 10.28 25.15
N LYS A 117 9.15 10.05 25.89
CA LYS A 117 9.13 9.25 27.12
C LYS A 117 8.19 9.86 28.17
N ALA A 118 8.22 11.18 28.36
CA ALA A 118 7.32 11.87 29.26
C ALA A 118 5.86 11.74 28.81
N ALA A 119 5.58 11.83 27.51
CA ALA A 119 4.25 11.64 26.96
C ALA A 119 3.71 10.22 27.19
N LEU A 120 4.51 9.18 26.94
CA LEU A 120 4.11 7.78 27.20
C LEU A 120 3.81 7.54 28.68
N LYS A 121 4.61 8.09 29.60
CA LYS A 121 4.31 8.04 31.03
C LYS A 121 3.00 8.73 31.39
N LYS A 122 2.70 9.90 30.78
CA LYS A 122 1.43 10.60 30.97
C LYS A 122 0.23 9.81 30.46
N VAL A 123 0.40 9.04 29.38
CA VAL A 123 -0.64 8.17 28.81
C VAL A 123 -0.94 6.97 29.72
N GLY A 124 0.00 6.58 30.60
CA GLY A 124 -0.20 5.52 31.60
C GLY A 124 0.74 4.31 31.43
N PHE A 125 1.72 4.38 30.53
CA PHE A 125 2.78 3.36 30.44
C PHE A 125 3.72 3.48 31.65
N THR A 126 4.17 2.34 32.17
CA THR A 126 5.01 2.24 33.38
C THR A 126 6.45 1.84 33.06
#